data_AF-A4WIK2-F1
#
_entry.id   AF-A4WIK2-F1
#
_cell.length_a   1.000
_cell.length_b   1.000
_cell.length_c   1.000
_cell.angle_alpha   90.00
_cell.angle_beta   90.00
_cell.angle_gamma   90.00
#
_symmetry.space_group_name_H-M   'P 1'
#
loop_
_entity.id
_entity.type
_entity.pdbx_description
1 polymer ?
#
loop_
_entity_poly.entity_id
_entity_poly.type
_entity_poly.pdbx_seq_one_letter_code
_entity_poly.pdbx_strand_id
1 'polypeptide(L)'
;MAGVRSPFVVVMGHVDVGKTLLLDKIRGTSVAYREPGMITQHIGMSFVPWQAVEKFSGPLVDRLRLRGRIWIPGFLFIDTPGHAAFSNLRKRGGSVADLAILVVDITSGLEDQGVESLKLIQSRGVPFVIAANKLDRIYGWKSVENRPFLFAVEDQEWHAVATLEERIGKLIEELSKFGIEADRYDRVRDFTKQVPIVPTSAVTGEGIADLLLVLAGVSQRFIPKEKLQVGEGPARGVVMEVKEERGLGVVADAIIYDGRLRKGDVVVTAGLEGPKEAKVRMLIMPKPLEEMRDPEDRFMAVEEVKAAAGVRIVADGLEGVVAGAPLLAVWSLQDLPNARRLVGEEISEIKIESDREGVIVRADTFGTLESTVLFLRQQGVPVRKADVGPPTHKDVVEAVLSRRKNPAFGVILAFNVKIPPDVEKEATSSGIKIIRGEILYRIFDEYLKWSQEVKTKTIEQILSQLTRPGKIQILPGFVFRRSDPVIVGVKVLAGTIKPGVTLVKDGREVGKIMQIQKQGKPVNEAAVGDEVAISIQGDVMVGRQIKEGDVLYVYVPDEQAREWLFKYKQYLRDDEKKALEEFLKTRKSAHQ
;
A
#
# COMPACT_ATOMS: atom_id res chain seq x y z
N MET A 1 -39.14 6.68 -15.11
CA MET A 1 -37.86 5.98 -15.40
C MET A 1 -36.86 6.42 -14.35
N ALA A 2 -36.11 5.49 -13.75
CA ALA A 2 -35.01 5.85 -12.87
C ALA A 2 -34.05 6.77 -13.65
N GLY A 3 -33.77 7.95 -13.10
CA GLY A 3 -32.82 8.89 -13.69
C GLY A 3 -31.43 8.29 -13.65
N VAL A 4 -30.64 8.56 -14.69
CA VAL A 4 -29.22 8.24 -14.70
C VAL A 4 -28.48 9.38 -14.04
N ARG A 5 -27.67 9.10 -13.01
CA ARG A 5 -26.78 10.11 -12.41
C ARG A 5 -25.51 10.30 -13.23
N SER A 6 -24.85 11.44 -13.01
CA SER A 6 -23.48 11.65 -13.49
C SER A 6 -22.51 10.67 -12.83
N PRO A 7 -21.52 10.11 -13.56
CA PRO A 7 -20.41 9.39 -12.96
C PRO A 7 -19.65 10.27 -11.96
N PHE A 8 -19.26 9.67 -10.84
CA PHE A 8 -18.34 10.29 -9.89
C PHE A 8 -16.91 10.16 -10.40
N VAL A 9 -16.24 11.30 -10.55
CA VAL A 9 -14.86 11.36 -11.05
C VAL A 9 -13.95 11.82 -9.93
N VAL A 10 -13.00 10.98 -9.54
CA VAL A 10 -11.96 11.35 -8.57
C VAL A 10 -10.71 11.85 -9.29
N VAL A 11 -10.01 12.81 -8.70
CA VAL A 11 -8.73 13.31 -9.21
C VAL A 11 -7.61 12.93 -8.24
N MET A 12 -6.64 12.17 -8.74
CA MET A 12 -5.54 11.59 -7.98
C MET A 12 -4.18 11.97 -8.58
N GLY A 13 -3.09 11.71 -7.88
CA GLY A 13 -1.73 12.08 -8.31
C GLY A 13 -0.87 12.62 -7.17
N HIS A 14 0.42 12.83 -7.44
CA HIS A 14 1.40 13.30 -6.45
C HIS A 14 1.10 14.73 -5.94
N VAL A 15 1.71 15.16 -4.84
CA VAL A 15 1.64 16.56 -4.38
C VAL A 15 2.14 17.48 -5.51
N ASP A 16 1.55 18.68 -5.65
CA ASP A 16 2.01 19.70 -6.61
C ASP A 16 2.01 19.35 -8.11
N VAL A 17 1.43 18.22 -8.51
CA VAL A 17 1.17 17.91 -9.94
C VAL A 17 0.04 18.74 -10.53
N GLY A 18 -0.68 19.52 -9.71
CA GLY A 18 -1.73 20.44 -10.14
C GLY A 18 -3.16 19.88 -10.10
N LYS A 19 -3.47 18.92 -9.22
CA LYS A 19 -4.83 18.33 -9.07
C LYS A 19 -5.91 19.39 -8.81
N THR A 20 -5.71 20.23 -7.78
CA THR A 20 -6.68 21.28 -7.40
C THR A 20 -6.83 22.31 -8.51
N LEU A 21 -5.71 22.74 -9.11
CA LEU A 21 -5.73 23.68 -10.22
C LEU A 21 -6.45 23.12 -11.45
N LEU A 22 -6.29 21.81 -11.72
CA LEU A 22 -6.98 21.13 -12.81
C LEU A 22 -8.50 21.13 -12.58
N LEU A 23 -8.94 20.81 -11.36
CA LEU A 23 -10.34 20.89 -10.96
C LEU A 23 -10.86 22.33 -11.08
N ASP A 24 -10.12 23.33 -10.61
CA ASP A 24 -10.47 24.74 -10.74
C ASP A 24 -10.64 25.15 -12.21
N LYS A 25 -9.73 24.73 -13.09
CA LYS A 25 -9.81 25.06 -14.51
C LYS A 25 -11.02 24.40 -15.18
N ILE A 26 -11.31 23.13 -14.88
CA ILE A 26 -12.52 22.42 -15.34
C ILE A 26 -13.79 23.12 -14.84
N ARG A 27 -13.81 23.55 -13.57
CA ARG A 27 -14.94 24.29 -13.00
C ARG A 27 -15.14 25.62 -13.71
N GLY A 28 -14.07 26.40 -13.87
CA GLY A 28 -14.09 27.71 -14.52
C GLY A 28 -14.57 27.62 -15.97
N THR A 29 -14.09 26.63 -16.74
CA THR A 29 -14.59 26.40 -18.11
C THR A 29 -16.07 26.06 -18.07
N SER A 30 -16.48 25.14 -17.20
CA SER A 30 -17.90 24.85 -17.07
C SER A 30 -18.69 26.12 -16.72
N VAL A 31 -18.25 26.99 -15.80
CA VAL A 31 -18.99 28.22 -15.42
C VAL A 31 -19.14 29.15 -16.62
N ALA A 32 -18.10 29.35 -17.41
CA ALA A 32 -18.10 30.27 -18.54
C ALA A 32 -19.03 29.84 -19.69
N TYR A 33 -19.24 28.54 -19.88
CA TYR A 33 -20.00 27.98 -21.00
C TYR A 33 -21.40 27.47 -20.64
N ARG A 34 -21.86 27.71 -19.41
CA ARG A 34 -23.17 27.28 -18.90
C ARG A 34 -24.34 28.19 -19.31
N GLU A 35 -25.55 27.64 -19.33
CA GLU A 35 -26.80 28.41 -19.32
C GLU A 35 -27.18 28.79 -17.87
N PRO A 36 -27.78 29.98 -17.64
CA PRO A 36 -28.23 30.39 -16.32
C PRO A 36 -29.20 29.37 -15.70
N GLY A 37 -29.00 28.99 -14.43
CA GLY A 37 -29.88 28.12 -13.65
C GLY A 37 -29.50 26.63 -13.57
N MET A 38 -28.46 26.17 -14.28
CA MET A 38 -28.04 24.75 -14.31
C MET A 38 -27.05 24.34 -13.19
N ILE A 39 -26.74 25.22 -12.22
CA ILE A 39 -25.65 24.99 -11.26
C ILE A 39 -26.18 24.44 -9.93
N THR A 40 -26.01 23.13 -9.72
CA THR A 40 -26.02 22.56 -8.37
C THR A 40 -24.58 22.40 -7.90
N GLN A 41 -24.15 23.26 -6.97
CA GLN A 41 -22.92 23.03 -6.22
C GLN A 41 -23.20 21.96 -5.16
N HIS A 42 -22.20 21.15 -4.85
CA HIS A 42 -22.30 20.08 -3.85
C HIS A 42 -21.13 20.20 -2.88
N ILE A 43 -21.31 19.69 -1.66
CA ILE A 43 -20.22 19.73 -0.67
C ILE A 43 -19.15 18.71 -1.06
N GLY A 44 -17.92 19.19 -1.20
CA GLY A 44 -16.77 18.39 -1.64
C GLY A 44 -16.90 17.86 -3.07
N MET A 45 -17.83 18.40 -3.87
CA MET A 45 -18.07 17.93 -5.23
C MET A 45 -18.46 19.06 -6.17
N SER A 46 -18.17 18.90 -7.46
CA SER A 46 -18.51 19.90 -8.47
C SER A 46 -19.16 19.25 -9.68
N PHE A 47 -20.38 19.70 -9.98
CA PHE A 47 -21.13 19.22 -11.13
C PHE A 47 -20.72 19.98 -12.39
N VAL A 48 -20.38 19.22 -13.42
CA VAL A 48 -20.01 19.71 -14.76
C VAL A 48 -21.00 19.10 -15.76
N PRO A 49 -22.05 19.84 -16.17
CA PRO A 49 -23.07 19.32 -17.07
C PRO A 49 -22.49 19.05 -18.46
N TRP A 50 -22.95 17.97 -19.10
CA TRP A 50 -22.45 17.57 -20.42
C TRP A 50 -22.64 18.67 -21.47
N GLN A 51 -23.74 19.43 -21.40
CA GLN A 51 -24.01 20.55 -22.30
C GLN A 51 -22.90 21.62 -22.24
N ALA A 52 -22.39 21.93 -21.05
CA ALA A 52 -21.28 22.87 -20.90
C ALA A 52 -19.97 22.28 -21.48
N VAL A 53 -19.74 20.98 -21.30
CA VAL A 53 -18.59 20.27 -21.89
C VAL A 53 -18.67 20.29 -23.42
N GLU A 54 -19.84 19.99 -23.99
CA GLU A 54 -20.05 19.96 -25.44
C GLU A 54 -19.84 21.34 -26.06
N LYS A 55 -20.34 22.41 -25.41
CA LYS A 55 -20.14 23.79 -25.86
C LYS A 55 -18.67 24.22 -25.77
N PHE A 56 -18.02 23.94 -24.64
CA PHE A 56 -16.60 24.24 -24.44
C PHE A 56 -15.72 23.49 -25.44
N SER A 57 -16.03 22.22 -25.69
CA SER A 57 -15.26 21.33 -26.56
C SER A 57 -15.69 21.42 -28.04
N GLY A 58 -16.53 22.39 -28.41
CA GLY A 58 -17.21 22.47 -29.71
C GLY A 58 -16.34 22.16 -30.94
N PRO A 59 -15.18 22.83 -31.11
CA PRO A 59 -14.28 22.56 -32.25
C PRO A 59 -13.82 21.09 -32.31
N LEU A 60 -13.56 20.49 -31.16
CA LEU A 60 -13.10 19.11 -31.06
C LEU A 60 -14.26 18.12 -31.23
N VAL A 61 -15.44 18.42 -30.67
CA VAL A 61 -16.68 17.64 -30.84
C VAL A 61 -17.07 17.57 -32.32
N ASP A 62 -16.95 18.68 -33.05
CA ASP A 62 -17.26 18.75 -34.48
C ASP A 62 -16.22 17.98 -35.30
N ARG A 63 -14.92 18.15 -35.02
CA ARG A 63 -13.82 17.41 -35.67
C ARG A 63 -13.97 15.89 -35.50
N LEU A 64 -14.37 15.44 -34.31
CA LEU A 64 -14.54 14.02 -33.98
C LEU A 64 -15.97 13.49 -34.24
N ARG A 65 -16.90 14.34 -34.72
CA ARG A 65 -18.31 14.00 -35.00
C ARG A 65 -19.03 13.37 -33.80
N LEU A 66 -18.86 13.96 -32.62
CA LEU A 66 -19.38 13.43 -31.35
C LEU A 66 -20.74 14.00 -30.92
N ARG A 67 -21.31 14.96 -31.65
CA ARG A 67 -22.60 15.58 -31.28
C ARG A 67 -23.69 14.53 -31.06
N GLY A 68 -24.37 14.62 -29.92
CA GLY A 68 -25.48 13.74 -29.56
C GLY A 68 -25.10 12.26 -29.31
N ARG A 69 -23.81 11.92 -29.28
CA ARG A 69 -23.33 10.55 -29.00
C ARG A 69 -23.09 10.26 -27.52
N ILE A 70 -23.19 11.29 -26.68
CA ILE A 70 -22.91 11.18 -25.26
C ILE A 70 -24.21 11.13 -24.45
N TRP A 71 -24.42 10.05 -23.68
CA TRP A 71 -25.66 9.78 -22.92
C TRP A 71 -25.57 10.16 -21.44
N ILE A 72 -24.38 10.39 -20.92
CA ILE A 72 -24.22 10.81 -19.52
C ILE A 72 -24.66 12.28 -19.35
N PRO A 73 -25.34 12.63 -18.24
CA PRO A 73 -25.81 14.00 -18.01
C PRO A 73 -24.68 15.00 -17.76
N GLY A 74 -23.49 14.52 -17.40
CA GLY A 74 -22.32 15.32 -17.07
C GLY A 74 -21.34 14.51 -16.21
N PHE A 75 -20.53 15.21 -15.43
CA PHE A 75 -19.60 14.62 -14.47
C PHE A 75 -19.81 15.24 -13.10
N LEU A 76 -19.61 14.44 -12.04
CA LEU A 76 -19.55 14.96 -10.69
C LEU A 76 -18.14 14.72 -10.13
N PHE A 77 -17.32 15.77 -10.17
CA PHE A 77 -15.94 15.72 -9.72
C PHE A 77 -15.86 15.78 -8.21
N ILE A 78 -15.04 14.93 -7.59
CA ILE A 78 -14.78 14.97 -6.16
C ILE A 78 -13.63 15.95 -5.89
N ASP A 79 -13.92 17.00 -5.13
CA ASP A 79 -13.01 18.10 -4.80
C ASP A 79 -12.38 17.91 -3.41
N THR A 80 -11.95 16.68 -3.11
CA THR A 80 -11.17 16.39 -1.90
C THR A 80 -9.82 15.83 -2.32
N PRO A 81 -8.74 16.62 -2.19
CA PRO A 81 -7.43 16.20 -2.65
C PRO A 81 -6.87 15.09 -1.76
N GLY A 82 -6.21 14.12 -2.40
CA GLY A 82 -5.36 13.14 -1.73
C GLY A 82 -5.88 11.71 -1.76
N HIS A 83 -5.01 10.79 -1.34
CA HIS A 83 -5.30 9.35 -1.30
C HIS A 83 -6.42 8.99 -0.33
N ALA A 84 -6.50 9.70 0.81
CA ALA A 84 -7.49 9.45 1.84
C ALA A 84 -8.92 9.64 1.33
N ALA A 85 -9.16 10.67 0.53
CA ALA A 85 -10.47 10.92 -0.07
C ALA A 85 -10.91 9.77 -0.98
N PHE A 86 -10.03 9.31 -1.87
CA PHE A 86 -10.33 8.16 -2.73
C PHE A 86 -10.53 6.89 -1.91
N SER A 87 -9.67 6.65 -0.91
CA SER A 87 -9.80 5.53 0.01
C SER A 87 -11.16 5.52 0.71
N ASN A 88 -11.67 6.69 1.11
CA ASN A 88 -12.97 6.84 1.76
C ASN A 88 -14.17 6.79 0.80
N LEU A 89 -13.99 6.97 -0.51
CA LEU A 89 -15.01 6.71 -1.54
C LEU A 89 -15.22 5.21 -1.74
N ARG A 90 -15.71 4.54 -0.70
CA ARG A 90 -15.93 3.09 -0.63
C ARG A 90 -17.39 2.75 -0.42
N LYS A 91 -17.77 1.57 -0.89
CA LYS A 91 -19.02 0.87 -0.56
C LYS A 91 -18.69 -0.61 -0.46
N ARG A 92 -19.55 -1.40 0.19
CA ARG A 92 -19.36 -2.86 0.24
C ARG A 92 -19.06 -3.44 -1.15
N GLY A 93 -17.90 -4.07 -1.31
CA GLY A 93 -17.47 -4.72 -2.54
C GLY A 93 -16.89 -3.81 -3.64
N GLY A 94 -16.61 -2.52 -3.40
CA GLY A 94 -15.92 -1.69 -4.39
C GLY A 94 -15.82 -0.20 -4.07
N SER A 95 -15.44 0.60 -5.08
CA SER A 95 -15.42 2.06 -4.95
C SER A 95 -16.79 2.68 -5.22
N VAL A 96 -17.06 3.80 -4.55
CA VAL A 96 -18.13 4.73 -4.93
C VAL A 96 -17.76 5.45 -6.21
N ALA A 97 -16.47 5.78 -6.43
CA ALA A 97 -16.02 6.42 -7.66
C ALA A 97 -16.28 5.52 -8.87
N ASP A 98 -16.77 6.13 -9.96
CA ASP A 98 -17.00 5.40 -11.20
C ASP A 98 -15.83 5.55 -12.17
N LEU A 99 -15.09 6.66 -12.06
CA LEU A 99 -13.97 7.00 -12.91
C LEU A 99 -12.87 7.71 -12.11
N ALA A 100 -11.62 7.59 -12.54
CA ALA A 100 -10.50 8.33 -11.96
C ALA A 100 -9.69 9.09 -13.01
N ILE A 101 -9.10 10.22 -12.60
CA ILE A 101 -8.06 10.93 -13.33
C ILE A 101 -6.78 10.79 -12.54
N LEU A 102 -5.77 10.17 -13.12
CA LEU A 102 -4.41 10.18 -12.57
C LEU A 102 -3.65 11.37 -13.17
N VAL A 103 -3.45 12.41 -12.37
CA VAL A 103 -2.69 13.59 -12.77
C VAL A 103 -1.21 13.32 -12.56
N VAL A 104 -0.43 13.49 -13.63
CA VAL A 104 1.02 13.30 -13.65
C VAL A 104 1.65 14.59 -14.17
N ASP A 105 2.69 15.08 -13.50
CA ASP A 105 3.48 16.18 -14.06
C ASP A 105 4.31 15.64 -15.23
N ILE A 106 4.04 16.15 -16.44
CA ILE A 106 4.73 15.67 -17.64
C ILE A 106 6.24 15.92 -17.62
N THR A 107 6.70 16.85 -16.78
CA THR A 107 8.12 17.18 -16.65
C THR A 107 8.85 16.23 -15.70
N SER A 108 8.17 15.79 -14.63
CA SER A 108 8.75 14.96 -13.56
C SER A 108 8.45 13.46 -13.70
N GLY A 109 7.37 13.07 -14.39
CA GLY A 109 6.95 11.67 -14.49
C GLY A 109 6.19 11.17 -13.26
N LEU A 110 6.18 9.85 -13.06
CA LEU A 110 5.39 9.18 -12.02
C LEU A 110 6.14 9.08 -10.68
N GLU A 111 5.81 9.97 -9.73
CA GLU A 111 6.41 10.02 -8.38
C GLU A 111 5.70 9.10 -7.35
N ASP A 112 6.23 8.98 -6.11
CA ASP A 112 5.77 8.04 -5.05
C ASP A 112 4.24 7.99 -4.86
N GLN A 113 3.62 9.13 -4.53
CA GLN A 113 2.16 9.23 -4.39
C GLN A 113 1.42 9.05 -5.74
N GLY A 114 2.05 9.30 -6.88
CA GLY A 114 1.50 8.94 -8.19
C GLY A 114 1.39 7.42 -8.33
N VAL A 115 2.43 6.68 -7.94
CA VAL A 115 2.44 5.21 -7.91
C VAL A 115 1.39 4.67 -6.92
N GLU A 116 1.26 5.30 -5.74
CA GLU A 116 0.22 4.94 -4.78
C GLU A 116 -1.19 5.12 -5.36
N SER A 117 -1.40 6.22 -6.08
CA SER A 117 -2.68 6.52 -6.73
C SER A 117 -3.01 5.44 -7.75
N LEU A 118 -2.04 5.14 -8.62
CA LEU A 118 -2.18 4.16 -9.69
C LEU A 118 -2.57 2.77 -9.13
N LYS A 119 -1.83 2.29 -8.13
CA LYS A 119 -2.08 0.97 -7.53
C LYS A 119 -3.41 0.91 -6.80
N LEU A 120 -3.85 2.01 -6.17
CA LEU A 120 -5.16 2.08 -5.52
C LEU A 120 -6.30 2.09 -6.55
N ILE A 121 -6.12 2.77 -7.68
CA ILE A 121 -7.07 2.74 -8.81
C ILE A 121 -7.17 1.31 -9.37
N GLN A 122 -6.03 0.66 -9.63
CA GLN A 122 -5.97 -0.72 -10.13
C GLN A 122 -6.63 -1.71 -9.15
N SER A 123 -6.34 -1.60 -7.85
CA SER A 123 -6.86 -2.54 -6.84
C SER A 123 -8.37 -2.45 -6.66
N ARG A 124 -8.97 -1.30 -6.97
CA ARG A 124 -10.42 -1.06 -6.94
C ARG A 124 -11.12 -1.30 -8.28
N GLY A 125 -10.36 -1.61 -9.33
CA GLY A 125 -10.91 -1.83 -10.68
C GLY A 125 -11.63 -0.61 -11.25
N VAL A 126 -11.19 0.60 -10.89
CA VAL A 126 -11.80 1.84 -11.38
C VAL A 126 -11.17 2.20 -12.74
N PRO A 127 -11.97 2.37 -13.81
CA PRO A 127 -11.44 2.84 -15.08
C PRO A 127 -10.89 4.26 -14.94
N PHE A 128 -9.79 4.56 -15.62
CA PHE A 128 -9.10 5.83 -15.43
C PHE A 128 -8.46 6.36 -16.70
N VAL A 129 -8.18 7.67 -16.67
CA VAL A 129 -7.46 8.42 -17.71
C VAL A 129 -6.27 9.10 -17.04
N ILE A 130 -5.16 9.21 -17.75
CA ILE A 130 -3.98 9.93 -17.26
C ILE A 130 -4.00 11.34 -17.82
N ALA A 131 -3.97 12.35 -16.94
CA ALA A 131 -3.79 13.74 -17.33
C ALA A 131 -2.30 14.10 -17.17
N ALA A 132 -1.57 14.16 -18.28
CA ALA A 132 -0.17 14.57 -18.30
C ALA A 132 -0.12 16.11 -18.25
N ASN A 133 -0.14 16.64 -17.03
CA ASN A 133 -0.30 18.05 -16.74
C ASN A 133 1.00 18.85 -16.89
N LYS A 134 0.86 20.18 -16.87
CA LYS A 134 1.94 21.17 -17.04
C LYS A 134 2.54 21.18 -18.45
N LEU A 135 1.69 20.97 -19.46
CA LEU A 135 2.05 21.10 -20.88
C LEU A 135 2.70 22.46 -21.20
N ASP A 136 2.26 23.52 -20.53
CA ASP A 136 2.83 24.88 -20.62
C ASP A 136 4.32 24.97 -20.25
N ARG A 137 4.86 23.94 -19.58
CA ARG A 137 6.27 23.87 -19.19
C ARG A 137 7.14 23.07 -20.14
N ILE A 138 6.59 22.49 -21.21
CA ILE A 138 7.39 21.86 -22.25
C ILE A 138 8.25 22.93 -22.92
N TYR A 139 9.55 22.66 -23.04
CA TYR A 139 10.48 23.62 -23.63
C TYR A 139 10.09 23.95 -25.07
N GLY A 140 9.94 25.25 -25.36
CA GLY A 140 9.51 25.75 -26.66
C GLY A 140 8.00 25.70 -26.91
N TRP A 141 7.19 25.20 -25.96
CA TRP A 141 5.73 25.14 -26.12
C TRP A 141 5.11 26.55 -26.09
N LYS A 142 4.39 26.90 -27.15
CA LYS A 142 3.65 28.16 -27.28
C LYS A 142 2.20 27.90 -26.90
N SER A 143 1.85 28.30 -25.68
CA SER A 143 0.52 28.04 -25.11
C SER A 143 -0.55 28.94 -25.71
N VAL A 144 -1.72 28.37 -26.00
CA VAL A 144 -2.93 29.13 -26.37
C VAL A 144 -4.05 28.79 -25.40
N GLU A 145 -4.61 29.80 -24.74
CA GLU A 145 -5.59 29.60 -23.68
C GLU A 145 -6.79 28.75 -24.16
N ASN A 146 -7.13 27.73 -23.36
CA ASN A 146 -8.27 26.84 -23.56
C ASN A 146 -8.30 26.09 -24.91
N ARG A 147 -7.18 26.02 -25.64
CA ARG A 147 -7.11 25.34 -26.94
C ARG A 147 -7.12 23.81 -26.73
N PRO A 148 -7.94 23.05 -27.47
CA PRO A 148 -7.86 21.59 -27.40
C PRO A 148 -6.47 21.12 -27.86
N PHE A 149 -5.91 20.13 -27.16
CA PHE A 149 -4.55 19.64 -27.38
C PHE A 149 -4.35 19.20 -28.83
N LEU A 150 -5.33 18.52 -29.43
CA LEU A 150 -5.25 18.05 -30.81
C LEU A 150 -4.93 19.16 -31.81
N PHE A 151 -5.41 20.38 -31.55
CA PHE A 151 -5.09 21.54 -32.37
C PHE A 151 -3.81 22.23 -31.89
N ALA A 152 -3.63 22.32 -30.57
CA ALA A 152 -2.47 22.99 -29.98
C ALA A 152 -1.15 22.36 -30.43
N VAL A 153 -1.08 21.03 -30.57
CA VAL A 153 0.12 20.30 -31.02
C VAL A 153 0.43 20.51 -32.50
N GLU A 154 -0.56 20.77 -33.35
CA GLU A 154 -0.39 21.02 -34.79
C GLU A 154 0.29 22.38 -35.05
N ASP A 155 0.12 23.33 -34.13
CA ASP A 155 0.67 24.69 -34.24
C ASP A 155 2.09 24.82 -33.66
N GLN A 156 2.64 23.76 -33.06
CA GLN A 156 3.95 23.81 -32.40
C GLN A 156 5.11 23.61 -33.35
N GLU A 157 6.25 24.19 -32.98
CA GLU A 157 7.53 23.90 -33.62
C GLU A 157 7.97 22.46 -33.35
N TRP A 158 8.68 21.86 -34.32
CA TRP A 158 9.09 20.45 -34.27
C TRP A 158 9.85 20.07 -32.98
N HIS A 159 10.66 20.97 -32.43
CA HIS A 159 11.47 20.71 -31.24
C HIS A 159 10.64 20.68 -29.95
N ALA A 160 9.57 21.48 -29.87
CA ALA A 160 8.64 21.44 -28.75
C ALA A 160 7.84 20.13 -28.77
N VAL A 161 7.37 19.70 -29.96
CA VAL A 161 6.72 18.41 -30.14
C VAL A 161 7.68 17.26 -29.78
N ALA A 162 8.92 17.27 -30.28
CA ALA A 162 9.91 16.24 -29.95
C ALA A 162 10.17 16.14 -28.43
N THR A 163 10.24 17.29 -27.74
CA THR A 163 10.40 17.33 -26.28
C THR A 163 9.17 16.74 -25.56
N LEU A 164 7.96 17.07 -26.01
CA LEU A 164 6.72 16.48 -25.48
C LEU A 164 6.71 14.96 -25.66
N GLU A 165 7.06 14.47 -26.86
CA GLU A 165 7.08 13.04 -27.18
C GLU A 165 8.09 12.27 -26.34
N GLU A 166 9.28 12.83 -26.11
CA GLU A 166 10.26 12.22 -25.21
C GLU A 166 9.70 12.06 -23.79
N ARG A 167 9.00 13.07 -23.27
CA ARG A 167 8.40 13.03 -21.94
C ARG A 167 7.26 12.03 -21.83
N ILE A 168 6.39 11.97 -22.84
CA ILE A 168 5.32 10.95 -22.91
C ILE A 168 5.94 9.55 -23.00
N GLY A 169 6.98 9.37 -23.81
CA GLY A 169 7.69 8.08 -23.92
C GLY A 169 8.25 7.60 -22.58
N LYS A 170 8.89 8.50 -21.80
CA LYS A 170 9.37 8.18 -20.44
C LYS A 170 8.22 7.79 -19.51
N LEU A 171 7.11 8.53 -19.54
CA LEU A 171 5.94 8.21 -18.73
C LEU A 171 5.35 6.83 -19.09
N ILE A 172 5.29 6.48 -20.38
CA ILE A 172 4.84 5.16 -20.84
C ILE A 172 5.79 4.07 -20.31
N GLU A 173 7.10 4.29 -20.37
CA GLU A 173 8.08 3.35 -19.82
C GLU A 173 7.88 3.14 -18.32
N GLU A 174 7.63 4.20 -17.56
CA GLU A 174 7.34 4.12 -16.12
C GLU A 174 6.05 3.35 -15.84
N LEU A 175 4.98 3.62 -16.57
CA LEU A 175 3.68 2.93 -16.44
C LEU A 175 3.78 1.44 -16.75
N SER A 176 4.60 1.07 -17.74
CA SER A 176 4.82 -0.33 -18.14
C SER A 176 5.38 -1.19 -17.00
N LYS A 177 6.19 -0.61 -16.10
CA LYS A 177 6.72 -1.28 -14.89
C LYS A 177 5.62 -1.71 -13.93
N PHE A 178 4.43 -1.13 -14.02
CA PHE A 178 3.24 -1.46 -13.23
C PHE A 178 2.19 -2.24 -14.03
N GLY A 179 2.58 -2.78 -15.20
CA GLY A 179 1.69 -3.57 -16.07
C GLY A 179 0.61 -2.73 -16.75
N ILE A 180 0.81 -1.41 -16.87
CA ILE A 180 -0.10 -0.52 -17.58
C ILE A 180 0.43 -0.29 -18.98
N GLU A 181 -0.32 -0.76 -19.98
CA GLU A 181 -0.12 -0.34 -21.35
C GLU A 181 -0.82 1.02 -21.54
N ALA A 182 -0.09 2.03 -22.01
CA ALA A 182 -0.61 3.37 -22.18
C ALA A 182 -0.04 4.03 -23.45
N ASP A 183 -0.80 4.95 -24.02
CA ASP A 183 -0.36 5.79 -25.14
C ASP A 183 -1.08 7.14 -25.10
N ARG A 184 -0.60 8.11 -25.87
CA ARG A 184 -1.30 9.39 -26.07
C ARG A 184 -2.68 9.10 -26.65
N TYR A 185 -3.71 9.76 -26.13
CA TYR A 185 -5.10 9.37 -26.35
C TYR A 185 -5.50 9.31 -27.84
N ASP A 186 -4.88 10.12 -28.70
CA ASP A 186 -5.09 10.18 -30.15
C ASP A 186 -4.41 9.04 -30.92
N ARG A 187 -3.56 8.26 -30.27
CA ARG A 187 -2.86 7.06 -30.81
C ARG A 187 -3.45 5.75 -30.31
N VAL A 188 -4.24 5.80 -29.24
CA VAL A 188 -4.90 4.63 -28.66
C VAL A 188 -5.80 3.96 -29.70
N ARG A 189 -5.50 2.70 -30.01
CA ARG A 189 -6.31 1.89 -30.95
C ARG A 189 -7.40 1.11 -30.25
N ASP A 190 -7.12 0.69 -29.01
CA ASP A 190 -8.03 -0.12 -28.21
C ASP A 190 -8.02 0.38 -26.76
N PHE A 191 -9.02 1.21 -26.43
CA PHE A 191 -9.23 1.74 -25.09
C PHE A 191 -9.47 0.66 -24.02
N THR A 192 -9.74 -0.60 -24.40
CA THR A 192 -9.86 -1.72 -23.45
C THR A 192 -8.53 -2.31 -23.02
N LYS A 193 -7.46 -2.01 -23.75
CA LYS A 193 -6.11 -2.49 -23.46
C LYS A 193 -5.19 -1.36 -23.03
N GLN A 194 -5.34 -0.20 -23.64
CA GLN A 194 -4.45 0.93 -23.46
C GLN A 194 -5.12 2.05 -22.66
N VAL A 195 -4.45 2.50 -21.60
CA VAL A 195 -4.86 3.65 -20.81
C VAL A 195 -4.51 4.93 -21.58
N PRO A 196 -5.48 5.82 -21.85
CA PRO A 196 -5.20 7.05 -22.58
C PRO A 196 -4.47 8.08 -21.71
N ILE A 197 -3.40 8.65 -22.27
CA ILE A 197 -2.67 9.79 -21.74
C ILE A 197 -3.13 11.05 -22.49
N VAL A 198 -3.68 12.01 -21.75
CA VAL A 198 -4.13 13.31 -22.28
C VAL A 198 -3.18 14.39 -21.78
N PRO A 199 -2.38 15.02 -22.66
CA PRO A 199 -1.59 16.18 -22.28
C PRO A 199 -2.51 17.36 -21.94
N THR A 200 -2.26 17.99 -20.79
CA THR A 200 -3.07 19.10 -20.30
C THR A 200 -2.21 20.20 -19.69
N SER A 201 -2.76 21.42 -19.64
CA SER A 201 -2.27 22.46 -18.74
C SER A 201 -3.42 22.96 -17.88
N ALA A 202 -3.31 22.74 -16.56
CA ALA A 202 -4.22 23.31 -15.59
C ALA A 202 -4.16 24.85 -15.51
N VAL A 203 -3.05 25.47 -15.96
CA VAL A 203 -2.88 26.93 -16.00
C VAL A 203 -3.60 27.50 -17.22
N THR A 204 -3.22 27.03 -18.41
CA THR A 204 -3.69 27.61 -19.69
C THR A 204 -5.04 27.04 -20.10
N GLY A 205 -5.44 25.88 -19.60
CA GLY A 205 -6.66 25.17 -20.00
C GLY A 205 -6.49 24.36 -21.28
N GLU A 206 -5.27 24.29 -21.83
CA GLU A 206 -5.00 23.42 -22.97
C GLU A 206 -5.25 21.95 -22.62
N GLY A 207 -5.84 21.23 -23.56
CA GLY A 207 -6.15 19.80 -23.40
C GLY A 207 -7.33 19.48 -22.46
N ILE A 208 -7.94 20.45 -21.78
CA ILE A 208 -9.08 20.19 -20.88
C ILE A 208 -10.29 19.68 -21.67
N ALA A 209 -10.52 20.19 -22.88
CA ALA A 209 -11.57 19.71 -23.77
C ALA A 209 -11.33 18.23 -24.11
N ASP A 210 -10.11 17.89 -24.52
CA ASP A 210 -9.68 16.54 -24.87
C ASP A 210 -9.87 15.60 -23.67
N LEU A 211 -9.46 16.02 -22.47
CA LEU A 211 -9.60 15.25 -21.24
C LEU A 211 -11.06 14.91 -20.97
N LEU A 212 -11.96 15.91 -21.01
CA LEU A 212 -13.39 15.70 -20.76
C LEU A 212 -14.05 14.80 -21.82
N LEU A 213 -13.66 14.91 -23.08
CA LEU A 213 -14.16 14.04 -24.14
C LEU A 213 -13.67 12.60 -23.99
N VAL A 214 -12.39 12.40 -23.65
CA VAL A 214 -11.83 11.07 -23.39
C VAL A 214 -12.51 10.45 -22.16
N LEU A 215 -12.72 11.21 -21.08
CA LEU A 215 -13.45 10.75 -19.90
C LEU A 215 -14.89 10.35 -20.24
N ALA A 216 -15.57 11.09 -21.11
CA ALA A 216 -16.90 10.71 -21.58
C ALA A 216 -16.84 9.39 -22.34
N GLY A 217 -15.91 9.24 -23.29
CA GLY A 217 -15.73 8.00 -24.04
C GLY A 217 -15.46 6.79 -23.14
N VAL A 218 -14.51 6.92 -22.22
CA VAL A 218 -14.17 5.88 -21.23
C VAL A 218 -15.37 5.57 -20.34
N SER A 219 -16.09 6.59 -19.86
CA SER A 219 -17.29 6.40 -19.05
C SER A 219 -18.33 5.53 -19.77
N GLN A 220 -18.65 5.85 -21.02
CA GLN A 220 -19.65 5.10 -21.79
C GLN A 220 -19.21 3.69 -22.14
N ARG A 221 -17.90 3.46 -22.26
CA ARG A 221 -17.34 2.15 -22.63
C ARG A 221 -17.31 1.19 -21.44
N PHE A 222 -16.95 1.68 -20.26
CA PHE A 222 -16.63 0.82 -19.11
C PHE A 222 -17.64 0.90 -17.98
N ILE A 223 -18.53 1.91 -17.95
CA ILE A 223 -19.55 2.04 -16.91
C ILE A 223 -20.91 1.62 -17.49
N PRO A 224 -21.46 0.46 -17.05
CA PRO A 224 -22.80 0.06 -17.45
C PRO A 224 -23.83 1.10 -17.01
N LYS A 225 -24.84 1.34 -17.85
CA LYS A 225 -25.89 2.34 -17.57
C LYS A 225 -26.63 2.02 -16.26
N GLU A 226 -26.77 0.73 -15.94
CA GLU A 226 -27.39 0.22 -14.72
C GLU A 226 -26.64 0.65 -13.46
N LYS A 227 -25.30 0.78 -13.52
CA LYS A 227 -24.47 1.24 -12.40
C LYS A 227 -24.71 2.71 -12.06
N LEU A 228 -25.21 3.50 -13.02
CA LEU A 228 -25.54 4.91 -12.86
C LEU A 228 -27.04 5.15 -12.64
N GLN A 229 -27.87 4.11 -12.55
CA GLN A 229 -29.27 4.30 -12.18
C GLN A 229 -29.38 4.65 -10.70
N VAL A 230 -30.27 5.60 -10.39
CA VAL A 230 -30.56 6.01 -9.02
C VAL A 230 -31.96 5.57 -8.63
N GLY A 231 -32.06 4.89 -7.49
CA GLY A 231 -33.31 4.48 -6.89
C GLY A 231 -34.07 5.63 -6.22
N GLU A 232 -35.36 5.39 -5.95
CA GLU A 232 -36.25 6.33 -5.28
C GLU A 232 -36.37 6.07 -3.77
N GLY A 233 -35.67 5.05 -3.25
CA GLY A 233 -35.74 4.63 -1.85
C GLY A 233 -34.88 5.47 -0.89
N PRO A 234 -34.69 5.00 0.35
CA PRO A 234 -33.84 5.66 1.34
C PRO A 234 -32.40 5.80 0.86
N ALA A 235 -31.78 6.95 1.17
CA ALA A 235 -30.43 7.25 0.77
C ALA A 235 -29.40 6.20 1.20
N ARG A 236 -28.48 5.92 0.28
CA ARG A 236 -27.23 5.24 0.56
C ARG A 236 -26.09 6.18 0.21
N GLY A 237 -25.12 6.26 1.10
CA GLY A 237 -23.99 7.14 0.96
C GLY A 237 -22.78 6.66 1.71
N VAL A 238 -21.77 7.52 1.71
CA VAL A 238 -20.54 7.35 2.45
C VAL A 238 -20.18 8.66 3.13
N VAL A 239 -19.75 8.57 4.38
CA VAL A 239 -19.25 9.72 5.13
C VAL A 239 -17.84 10.04 4.63
N MET A 240 -17.64 11.27 4.18
CA MET A 240 -16.34 11.72 3.66
C MET A 240 -15.51 12.39 4.73
N GLU A 241 -16.13 13.25 5.53
CA GLU A 241 -15.48 14.01 6.59
C GLU A 241 -16.45 14.21 7.75
N VAL A 242 -15.92 14.18 8.98
CA VAL A 242 -16.65 14.56 10.19
C VAL A 242 -15.88 15.67 10.87
N LYS A 243 -16.55 16.78 11.18
CA LYS A 243 -15.92 17.96 11.79
C LYS A 243 -16.88 18.70 12.71
N GLU A 244 -16.34 19.50 13.61
CA GLU A 244 -17.11 20.44 14.41
C GLU A 244 -17.28 21.75 13.64
N GLU A 245 -18.52 22.23 13.57
CA GLU A 245 -18.89 23.48 12.91
C GLU A 245 -19.55 24.42 13.92
N ARG A 246 -19.11 25.68 13.94
CA ARG A 246 -19.58 26.66 14.94
C ARG A 246 -21.08 26.86 14.80
N GLY A 247 -21.82 26.69 15.90
CA GLY A 247 -23.27 26.83 15.95
C GLY A 247 -24.07 25.62 15.45
N LEU A 248 -23.44 24.64 14.77
CA LEU A 248 -24.10 23.42 14.30
C LEU A 248 -23.68 22.17 15.08
N GLY A 249 -22.56 22.23 15.80
CA GLY A 249 -21.99 21.08 16.50
C GLY A 249 -21.24 20.16 15.54
N VAL A 250 -21.26 18.85 15.81
CA VAL A 250 -20.65 17.85 14.92
C VAL A 250 -21.49 17.71 13.66
N VAL A 251 -20.84 17.85 12.50
CA VAL A 251 -21.45 17.69 11.18
C VAL A 251 -20.69 16.64 10.38
N ALA A 252 -21.39 15.97 9.46
CA ALA A 252 -20.80 15.02 8.53
C ALA A 252 -20.99 15.51 7.10
N ASP A 253 -19.90 15.67 6.36
CA ASP A 253 -19.94 15.86 4.91
C ASP A 253 -19.98 14.46 4.26
N ALA A 254 -21.00 14.18 3.46
CA ALA A 254 -21.27 12.86 2.92
C ALA A 254 -21.62 12.91 1.43
N ILE A 255 -21.37 11.79 0.74
CA ILE A 255 -21.77 11.60 -0.66
C ILE A 255 -22.90 10.59 -0.71
N ILE A 256 -24.04 11.04 -1.22
CA ILE A 256 -25.22 10.21 -1.46
C ILE A 256 -25.16 9.70 -2.90
N TYR A 257 -24.99 8.39 -3.06
CA TYR A 257 -24.81 7.75 -4.36
C TYR A 257 -26.04 7.00 -4.85
N ASP A 258 -27.01 6.73 -3.97
CA ASP A 258 -28.29 6.13 -4.31
C ASP A 258 -29.39 6.65 -3.38
N GLY A 259 -30.65 6.66 -3.84
CA GLY A 259 -31.81 7.04 -3.04
C GLY A 259 -31.94 8.53 -2.74
N ARG A 260 -32.73 8.82 -1.69
CA ARG A 260 -33.07 10.17 -1.22
C ARG A 260 -32.89 10.29 0.29
N LEU A 261 -32.32 11.40 0.72
CA LEU A 261 -32.15 11.74 2.14
C LEU A 261 -32.99 12.97 2.43
N ARG A 262 -33.81 12.90 3.49
CA ARG A 262 -34.68 14.00 3.92
C ARG A 262 -34.29 14.50 5.29
N LYS A 263 -34.61 15.76 5.54
CA LYS A 263 -34.66 16.29 6.90
C LYS A 263 -35.65 15.47 7.74
N GLY A 264 -35.25 15.11 8.95
CA GLY A 264 -36.03 14.26 9.85
C GLY A 264 -35.77 12.76 9.71
N ASP A 265 -35.13 12.30 8.63
CA ASP A 265 -34.70 10.92 8.49
C ASP A 265 -33.72 10.55 9.61
N VAL A 266 -33.71 9.27 9.99
CA VAL A 266 -32.63 8.70 10.79
C VAL A 266 -31.62 8.08 9.83
N VAL A 267 -30.34 8.34 10.05
CA VAL A 267 -29.26 7.68 9.33
C VAL A 267 -28.53 6.73 10.26
N VAL A 268 -28.19 5.55 9.74
CA VAL A 268 -27.29 4.59 10.38
C VAL A 268 -25.93 4.68 9.69
N THR A 269 -24.90 4.88 10.49
CA THR A 269 -23.49 4.94 10.07
C THR A 269 -22.62 4.22 11.08
N ALA A 270 -21.30 4.46 11.09
CA ALA A 270 -20.37 3.77 11.98
C ALA A 270 -19.33 4.69 12.61
N GLY A 271 -19.04 4.40 13.87
CA GLY A 271 -17.91 4.95 14.61
C GLY A 271 -16.91 3.87 15.01
N LEU A 272 -16.01 4.21 15.93
CA LEU A 272 -15.00 3.28 16.47
C LEU A 272 -15.62 2.07 17.19
N GLU A 273 -16.73 2.30 17.91
CA GLU A 273 -17.42 1.30 18.75
C GLU A 273 -18.47 0.47 17.99
N GLY A 274 -18.71 0.77 16.71
CA GLY A 274 -19.67 0.06 15.87
C GLY A 274 -20.73 0.97 15.24
N PRO A 275 -21.90 0.42 14.85
CA PRO A 275 -22.97 1.18 14.23
C PRO A 275 -23.48 2.31 15.13
N LYS A 276 -23.70 3.48 14.53
CA LYS A 276 -24.25 4.68 15.17
C LYS A 276 -25.50 5.15 14.44
N GLU A 277 -26.40 5.75 15.20
CA GLU A 277 -27.61 6.36 14.67
C GLU A 277 -27.52 7.86 14.84
N ALA A 278 -27.93 8.58 13.81
CA ALA A 278 -28.02 10.02 13.88
C ALA A 278 -29.33 10.51 13.27
N LYS A 279 -30.02 11.41 13.98
CA LYS A 279 -31.28 12.00 13.49
C LYS A 279 -31.00 13.29 12.74
N VAL A 280 -31.33 13.32 11.45
CA VAL A 280 -31.06 14.47 10.57
C VAL A 280 -31.91 15.66 10.97
N ARG A 281 -31.26 16.73 11.43
CA ARG A 281 -31.89 18.02 11.77
C ARG A 281 -31.91 18.98 10.58
N MET A 282 -30.84 18.97 9.79
CA MET A 282 -30.68 19.87 8.65
C MET A 282 -29.77 19.22 7.60
N LEU A 283 -30.13 19.43 6.34
CA LEU A 283 -29.29 19.13 5.18
C LEU A 283 -28.81 20.46 4.61
N ILE A 284 -27.51 20.59 4.43
CA ILE A 284 -26.89 21.81 3.93
C ILE A 284 -26.21 21.51 2.60
N MET A 285 -26.48 22.35 1.61
CA MET A 285 -25.82 22.36 0.31
C MET A 285 -25.23 23.73 0.02
N PRO A 286 -24.19 23.86 -0.81
CA PRO A 286 -23.74 25.14 -1.28
C PRO A 286 -24.81 25.75 -2.20
N LYS A 287 -24.98 27.07 -2.13
CA LYS A 287 -25.89 27.79 -3.02
C LYS A 287 -25.41 27.68 -4.46
N PRO A 288 -26.33 27.68 -5.44
CA PRO A 288 -25.99 27.97 -6.83
C PRO A 288 -25.19 29.26 -6.90
N LEU A 289 -24.17 29.32 -7.77
CA LEU A 289 -23.30 30.51 -7.92
C LEU A 289 -24.08 31.80 -8.19
N GLU A 290 -25.27 31.69 -8.81
CA GLU A 290 -26.16 32.80 -9.14
C GLU A 290 -26.89 33.39 -7.92
N GLU A 291 -27.05 32.61 -6.85
CA GLU A 291 -27.69 33.05 -5.59
C GLU A 291 -26.70 33.62 -4.58
N MET A 292 -25.40 33.43 -4.81
CA MET A 292 -24.32 33.93 -3.94
C MET A 292 -24.14 35.43 -4.15
N ARG A 293 -24.85 36.24 -3.36
CA ARG A 293 -24.70 37.71 -3.33
C ARG A 293 -23.56 38.17 -2.43
N ASP A 294 -23.25 37.38 -1.41
CA ASP A 294 -22.21 37.65 -0.42
C ASP A 294 -21.27 36.42 -0.30
N PRO A 295 -19.94 36.60 -0.31
CA PRO A 295 -18.99 35.54 0.00
C PRO A 295 -19.21 34.85 1.35
N GLU A 296 -19.92 35.44 2.30
CA GLU A 296 -20.23 34.82 3.60
C GLU A 296 -21.50 33.94 3.55
N ASP A 297 -22.41 34.19 2.62
CA ASP A 297 -23.69 33.48 2.48
C ASP A 297 -23.60 32.36 1.42
N ARG A 298 -22.75 31.36 1.66
CA ARG A 298 -22.43 30.31 0.66
C ARG A 298 -23.32 29.09 0.70
N PHE A 299 -24.13 28.91 1.74
CA PHE A 299 -24.82 27.66 2.01
C PHE A 299 -26.33 27.87 2.13
N MET A 300 -27.10 26.88 1.70
CA MET A 300 -28.55 26.81 1.85
C MET A 300 -28.95 25.54 2.58
N ALA A 301 -29.96 25.65 3.44
CA ALA A 301 -30.64 24.49 3.97
C ALA A 301 -31.63 23.94 2.93
N VAL A 302 -31.69 22.62 2.80
CA VAL A 302 -32.62 21.91 1.91
C VAL A 302 -33.42 20.87 2.69
N GLU A 303 -34.63 20.57 2.21
CA GLU A 303 -35.52 19.59 2.86
C GLU A 303 -35.26 18.16 2.39
N GLU A 304 -34.80 17.98 1.14
CA GLU A 304 -34.47 16.68 0.55
C GLU A 304 -33.23 16.84 -0.36
N VAL A 305 -32.36 15.82 -0.36
CA VAL A 305 -31.35 15.62 -1.39
C VAL A 305 -31.56 14.29 -2.09
N LYS A 306 -31.43 14.28 -3.42
CA LYS A 306 -31.49 13.09 -4.25
C LYS A 306 -30.10 12.74 -4.77
N ALA A 307 -29.75 11.46 -4.79
CA ALA A 307 -28.51 11.03 -5.44
C ALA A 307 -28.47 11.44 -6.93
N ALA A 308 -27.31 11.81 -7.48
CA ALA A 308 -26.00 11.91 -6.84
C ALA A 308 -25.78 13.28 -6.18
N ALA A 309 -25.41 13.32 -4.90
CA ALA A 309 -25.19 14.59 -4.21
C ALA A 309 -24.12 14.54 -3.12
N GLY A 310 -23.31 15.59 -3.04
CA GLY A 310 -22.51 15.91 -1.86
C GLY A 310 -23.30 16.84 -0.95
N VAL A 311 -23.48 16.44 0.31
CA VAL A 311 -24.35 17.12 1.28
C VAL A 311 -23.68 17.15 2.65
N ARG A 312 -23.92 18.22 3.41
CA ARG A 312 -23.56 18.30 4.83
C ARG A 312 -24.78 17.95 5.65
N ILE A 313 -24.59 16.99 6.52
CA ILE A 313 -25.61 16.45 7.39
C ILE A 313 -25.34 16.99 8.78
N VAL A 314 -26.30 17.75 9.31
CA VAL A 314 -26.33 18.16 10.71
C VAL A 314 -27.29 17.21 11.40
N ALA A 315 -26.78 16.37 12.30
CA ALA A 315 -27.58 15.36 12.98
C ALA A 315 -27.10 15.14 14.42
N ASP A 316 -28.02 14.86 15.33
CA ASP A 316 -27.69 14.46 16.70
C ASP A 316 -27.23 12.99 16.68
N GLY A 317 -26.03 12.69 17.21
CA GLY A 317 -25.47 11.33 17.23
C GLY A 317 -24.28 11.08 16.30
N LEU A 318 -23.75 12.11 15.63
CA LEU A 318 -22.59 12.03 14.75
C LEU A 318 -21.23 12.00 15.48
N GLU A 319 -21.20 12.21 16.80
CA GLU A 319 -19.97 12.20 17.59
C GLU A 319 -19.22 10.86 17.42
N GLY A 320 -17.92 10.88 17.11
CA GLY A 320 -17.13 9.65 16.97
C GLY A 320 -17.45 8.79 15.72
N VAL A 321 -18.29 9.28 14.80
CA VAL A 321 -18.40 8.73 13.44
C VAL A 321 -17.06 8.90 12.73
N VAL A 322 -16.69 7.92 11.91
CA VAL A 322 -15.39 7.87 11.22
C VAL A 322 -15.60 8.05 9.72
N ALA A 323 -14.70 8.76 9.05
CA ALA A 323 -14.70 8.86 7.59
C ALA A 323 -14.53 7.49 6.90
N GLY A 324 -15.15 7.36 5.73
CA GLY A 324 -15.27 6.10 4.99
C GLY A 324 -16.34 5.16 5.55
N ALA A 325 -17.07 5.55 6.60
CA ALA A 325 -18.21 4.80 7.11
C ALA A 325 -19.38 4.83 6.10
N PRO A 326 -20.11 3.71 5.93
CA PRO A 326 -21.34 3.74 5.15
C PRO A 326 -22.38 4.63 5.83
N LEU A 327 -23.30 5.15 5.03
CA LEU A 327 -24.44 5.92 5.48
C LEU A 327 -25.70 5.32 4.86
N LEU A 328 -26.62 4.88 5.70
CA LEU A 328 -27.92 4.33 5.29
C LEU A 328 -29.03 5.14 5.95
N ALA A 329 -29.86 5.81 5.16
CA ALA A 329 -31.09 6.41 5.68
C ALA A 329 -32.14 5.33 5.95
N VAL A 330 -32.95 5.55 6.98
CA VAL A 330 -34.15 4.77 7.27
C VAL A 330 -35.36 5.70 7.36
N TRP A 331 -36.43 5.34 6.67
CA TRP A 331 -37.69 6.09 6.69
C TRP A 331 -38.68 5.53 7.72
N SER A 332 -38.47 4.28 8.16
CA SER A 332 -39.26 3.64 9.21
C SER A 332 -38.33 3.15 10.31
N LEU A 333 -38.72 3.39 11.57
CA LEU A 333 -38.01 2.87 12.73
C LEU A 333 -38.00 1.32 12.77
N GLN A 334 -38.90 0.66 12.04
CA GLN A 334 -38.91 -0.80 11.90
C GLN A 334 -37.71 -1.33 11.10
N ASP A 335 -37.14 -0.51 10.21
CA ASP A 335 -35.99 -0.90 9.37
C ASP A 335 -34.65 -0.66 10.08
N LEU A 336 -34.67 0.07 11.20
CA LEU A 336 -33.49 0.45 11.98
C LEU A 336 -32.63 -0.75 12.41
N PRO A 337 -33.19 -1.89 12.90
CA PRO A 337 -32.37 -3.05 13.25
C PRO A 337 -31.65 -3.66 12.04
N ASN A 338 -32.30 -3.69 10.89
CA ASN A 338 -31.70 -4.20 9.66
C ASN A 338 -30.60 -3.26 9.15
N ALA A 339 -30.79 -1.94 9.20
CA ALA A 339 -29.77 -0.96 8.85
C ALA A 339 -28.54 -1.08 9.77
N ARG A 340 -28.74 -1.21 11.10
CA ARG A 340 -27.63 -1.48 12.06
C ARG A 340 -26.85 -2.73 11.70
N ARG A 341 -27.54 -3.82 11.38
CA ARG A 341 -26.91 -5.09 10.98
C ARG A 341 -26.08 -4.91 9.71
N LEU A 342 -26.63 -4.28 8.68
CA LEU A 342 -25.94 -4.08 7.40
C LEU A 342 -24.68 -3.22 7.56
N VAL A 343 -24.76 -2.13 8.32
CA VAL A 343 -23.58 -1.30 8.62
C VAL A 343 -22.57 -2.07 9.46
N GLY A 344 -23.01 -2.81 10.48
CA GLY A 344 -22.12 -3.62 11.32
C GLY A 344 -21.36 -4.67 10.52
N GLU A 345 -22.05 -5.37 9.61
CA GLU A 345 -21.43 -6.33 8.69
C GLU A 345 -20.38 -5.68 7.80
N GLU A 346 -20.70 -4.55 7.17
CA GLU A 346 -19.75 -3.86 6.29
C GLU A 346 -18.49 -3.41 7.03
N ILE A 347 -18.63 -2.91 8.27
CA ILE A 347 -17.46 -2.51 9.08
C ILE A 347 -16.66 -3.73 9.56
N SER A 348 -17.33 -4.83 9.90
CA SER A 348 -16.67 -6.07 10.34
C SER A 348 -15.86 -6.75 9.23
N GLU A 349 -16.19 -6.51 7.96
CA GLU A 349 -15.39 -7.00 6.83
C GLU A 349 -14.06 -6.24 6.68
N ILE A 350 -14.03 -4.97 7.10
CA ILE A 350 -12.85 -4.08 7.03
C ILE A 350 -11.97 -4.31 8.25
N LYS A 351 -12.57 -4.34 9.44
CA LYS A 351 -11.86 -4.60 10.69
C LYS A 351 -11.48 -6.08 10.73
N ILE A 352 -10.20 -6.35 10.95
CA ILE A 352 -9.70 -7.73 11.03
C ILE A 352 -9.32 -7.99 12.47
N GLU A 353 -9.80 -9.10 13.01
CA GLU A 353 -9.24 -9.74 14.19
C GLU A 353 -9.18 -11.24 13.88
N SER A 354 -7.96 -11.79 13.81
CA SER A 354 -7.76 -13.18 13.44
C SER A 354 -6.77 -13.86 14.37
N ASP A 355 -6.94 -15.16 14.57
CA ASP A 355 -6.01 -15.97 15.36
C ASP A 355 -4.69 -16.27 14.63
N ARG A 356 -4.63 -15.96 13.33
CA ARG A 356 -3.44 -16.12 12.49
C ARG A 356 -2.38 -15.11 12.88
N GLU A 357 -1.11 -15.49 12.75
CA GLU A 357 0.00 -14.56 12.88
C GLU A 357 0.03 -13.57 11.72
N GLY A 358 0.49 -12.36 12.01
CA GLY A 358 0.57 -11.28 11.03
C GLY A 358 0.86 -9.95 11.70
N VAL A 359 1.03 -8.92 10.88
CA VAL A 359 1.25 -7.56 11.37
C VAL A 359 -0.03 -6.98 11.98
N ILE A 360 0.14 -5.99 12.86
CA ILE A 360 -0.96 -5.18 13.36
C ILE A 360 -1.04 -3.89 12.55
N VAL A 361 -2.24 -3.50 12.13
CA VAL A 361 -2.49 -2.29 11.33
C VAL A 361 -3.45 -1.37 12.06
N ARG A 362 -3.07 -0.10 12.16
CA ARG A 362 -3.91 0.99 12.66
C ARG A 362 -3.97 2.10 11.64
N ALA A 363 -5.16 2.64 11.40
CA ALA A 363 -5.37 3.73 10.45
C ALA A 363 -6.37 4.77 10.98
N ASP A 364 -6.36 5.95 10.38
CA ASP A 364 -7.22 7.09 10.76
C ASP A 364 -8.68 6.94 10.33
N THR A 365 -8.91 6.30 9.19
CA THR A 365 -10.25 6.15 8.57
C THR A 365 -10.50 4.72 8.12
N PHE A 366 -11.78 4.38 7.91
CA PHE A 366 -12.14 3.05 7.38
C PHE A 366 -11.59 2.82 5.97
N GLY A 367 -11.59 3.85 5.13
CA GLY A 367 -11.07 3.75 3.77
C GLY A 367 -9.56 3.50 3.72
N THR A 368 -8.81 4.23 4.54
CA THR A 368 -7.35 4.04 4.66
C THR A 368 -7.04 2.65 5.19
N LEU A 369 -7.78 2.17 6.19
CA LEU A 369 -7.60 0.84 6.77
C LEU A 369 -7.80 -0.26 5.72
N GLU A 370 -8.92 -0.23 5.01
CA GLU A 370 -9.25 -1.19 3.96
C GLU A 370 -8.17 -1.24 2.88
N SER A 371 -7.75 -0.06 2.40
CA SER A 371 -6.76 0.06 1.33
C SER A 371 -5.38 -0.44 1.79
N THR A 372 -4.99 -0.15 3.02
CA THR A 372 -3.74 -0.65 3.64
C THR A 372 -3.76 -2.18 3.75
N VAL A 373 -4.84 -2.75 4.27
CA VAL A 373 -5.01 -4.19 4.40
C VAL A 373 -4.99 -4.89 3.05
N LEU A 374 -5.72 -4.37 2.06
CA LEU A 374 -5.77 -4.92 0.71
C LEU A 374 -4.37 -4.94 0.10
N PHE A 375 -3.65 -3.83 0.22
CA PHE A 375 -2.28 -3.72 -0.27
C PHE A 375 -1.34 -4.73 0.39
N LEU A 376 -1.35 -4.83 1.73
CA LEU A 376 -0.51 -5.79 2.46
C LEU A 376 -0.78 -7.23 2.03
N ARG A 377 -2.06 -7.61 1.86
CA ARG A 377 -2.46 -8.94 1.40
C ARG A 377 -1.97 -9.22 -0.03
N GLN A 378 -2.07 -8.25 -0.93
CA GLN A 378 -1.54 -8.37 -2.30
C GLN A 378 -0.02 -8.56 -2.32
N GLN A 379 0.69 -7.98 -1.35
CA GLN A 379 2.13 -8.18 -1.15
C GLN A 379 2.47 -9.46 -0.35
N GLY A 380 1.48 -10.29 -0.02
CA GLY A 380 1.69 -11.53 0.73
C GLY A 380 2.02 -11.33 2.21
N VAL A 381 1.73 -10.16 2.78
CA VAL A 381 1.92 -9.86 4.21
C VAL A 381 0.63 -10.19 4.98
N PRO A 382 0.65 -11.19 5.88
CA PRO A 382 -0.50 -11.50 6.71
C PRO A 382 -0.80 -10.37 7.69
N VAL A 383 -2.08 -10.07 7.88
CA VAL A 383 -2.56 -9.10 8.85
C VAL A 383 -3.31 -9.84 9.95
N ARG A 384 -2.79 -9.75 11.18
CA ARG A 384 -3.43 -10.36 12.35
C ARG A 384 -4.61 -9.55 12.82
N LYS A 385 -4.40 -8.25 12.96
CA LYS A 385 -5.39 -7.29 13.44
C LYS A 385 -5.31 -6.00 12.63
N ALA A 386 -6.47 -5.47 12.25
CA ALA A 386 -6.61 -4.20 11.56
C ALA A 386 -7.79 -3.44 12.14
N ASP A 387 -7.57 -2.23 12.64
CA ASP A 387 -8.64 -1.43 13.25
C ASP A 387 -8.36 0.08 13.13
N VAL A 388 -9.41 0.88 13.28
CA VAL A 388 -9.33 2.35 13.17
C VAL A 388 -8.92 2.95 14.51
N GLY A 389 -8.18 4.05 14.46
CA GLY A 389 -7.77 4.85 15.60
C GLY A 389 -6.33 4.58 16.05
N PRO A 390 -5.87 5.29 17.10
CA PRO A 390 -4.55 5.11 17.67
C PRO A 390 -4.26 3.66 18.10
N PRO A 391 -2.99 3.21 18.05
CA PRO A 391 -2.58 1.97 18.70
C PRO A 391 -2.90 1.98 20.21
N THR A 392 -3.24 0.80 20.71
CA THR A 392 -3.68 0.54 22.09
C THR A 392 -2.77 -0.50 22.75
N HIS A 393 -2.83 -0.64 24.08
CA HIS A 393 -2.14 -1.72 24.81
C HIS A 393 -2.45 -3.11 24.24
N LYS A 394 -3.71 -3.38 23.86
CA LYS A 394 -4.11 -4.65 23.24
C LYS A 394 -3.31 -4.94 21.97
N ASP A 395 -3.00 -3.92 21.18
CA ASP A 395 -2.23 -4.10 19.94
C ASP A 395 -0.78 -4.49 20.19
N VAL A 396 -0.17 -3.95 21.25
CA VAL A 396 1.19 -4.33 21.66
C VAL A 396 1.20 -5.81 22.06
N VAL A 397 0.22 -6.24 22.85
CA VAL A 397 0.07 -7.65 23.25
C VAL A 397 -0.10 -8.56 22.02
N GLU A 398 -0.98 -8.21 21.09
CA GLU A 398 -1.18 -9.00 19.86
C GLU A 398 0.07 -9.05 18.97
N ALA A 399 0.84 -7.96 18.89
CA ALA A 399 2.12 -7.94 18.19
C ALA A 399 3.17 -8.83 18.87
N VAL A 400 3.22 -8.87 20.21
CA VAL A 400 4.09 -9.79 20.96
C VAL A 400 3.75 -11.25 20.67
N LEU A 401 2.46 -11.60 20.63
CA LEU A 401 2.02 -12.95 20.30
C LEU A 401 2.44 -13.34 18.87
N SER A 402 2.28 -12.43 17.91
CA SER A 402 2.72 -12.65 16.52
C SER A 402 4.22 -12.84 16.41
N ARG A 403 5.01 -12.01 17.11
CA ARG A 403 6.48 -12.09 17.14
C ARG A 403 6.98 -13.45 17.60
N ARG A 404 6.33 -14.07 18.59
CA ARG A 404 6.74 -15.38 19.12
C ARG A 404 6.68 -16.48 18.05
N LYS A 405 5.75 -16.37 17.11
CA LYS A 405 5.62 -17.31 15.98
C LYS A 405 6.54 -16.94 14.82
N ASN A 406 6.61 -15.65 14.49
CA ASN A 406 7.50 -15.13 13.47
C ASN A 406 8.03 -13.75 13.89
N PRO A 407 9.34 -13.61 14.14
CA PRO A 407 9.94 -12.35 14.58
C PRO A 407 9.61 -11.16 13.67
N ALA A 408 9.43 -11.39 12.37
CA ALA A 408 9.10 -10.36 11.39
C ALA A 408 7.64 -9.84 11.47
N PHE A 409 6.80 -10.42 12.34
CA PHE A 409 5.44 -9.94 12.60
C PHE A 409 5.30 -9.18 13.92
N GLY A 410 6.39 -8.99 14.66
CA GLY A 410 6.43 -8.16 15.87
C GLY A 410 6.41 -6.66 15.61
N VAL A 411 5.42 -6.18 14.85
CA VAL A 411 5.33 -4.79 14.39
C VAL A 411 3.88 -4.28 14.36
N ILE A 412 3.74 -2.99 14.63
CA ILE A 412 2.51 -2.21 14.42
C ILE A 412 2.76 -1.20 13.29
N LEU A 413 1.94 -1.25 12.25
CA LEU A 413 1.91 -0.30 11.14
C LEU A 413 0.82 0.75 11.43
N ALA A 414 1.24 1.98 11.71
CA ALA A 414 0.37 3.09 12.13
C ALA A 414 0.26 4.13 11.01
N PHE A 415 -0.84 4.09 10.25
CA PHE A 415 -1.09 4.99 9.14
C PHE A 415 -1.86 6.24 9.59
N ASN A 416 -1.24 7.41 9.48
CA ASN A 416 -1.83 8.72 9.78
C ASN A 416 -2.50 8.80 11.18
N VAL A 417 -2.01 8.04 12.15
CA VAL A 417 -2.52 8.04 13.53
C VAL A 417 -1.43 8.43 14.52
N LYS A 418 -1.83 9.19 15.54
CA LYS A 418 -0.95 9.52 16.67
C LYS A 418 -0.72 8.27 17.52
N ILE A 419 0.48 8.12 18.06
CA ILE A 419 0.82 7.03 18.98
C ILE A 419 0.75 7.57 20.41
N PRO A 420 -0.06 6.98 21.30
CA PRO A 420 -0.08 7.35 22.72
C PRO A 420 1.30 7.09 23.37
N PRO A 421 1.85 8.02 24.19
CA PRO A 421 3.21 7.89 24.74
C PRO A 421 3.41 6.66 25.63
N ASP A 422 2.38 6.25 26.36
CA ASP A 422 2.33 5.04 27.18
C ASP A 422 2.41 3.77 26.33
N VAL A 423 1.67 3.72 25.21
CA VAL A 423 1.72 2.61 24.24
C VAL A 423 3.08 2.54 23.54
N GLU A 424 3.69 3.69 23.21
CA GLU A 424 5.03 3.74 22.61
C GLU A 424 6.10 3.20 23.57
N LYS A 425 6.02 3.56 24.85
CA LYS A 425 6.90 3.03 25.91
C LYS A 425 6.74 1.52 26.07
N GLU A 426 5.51 1.03 26.11
CA GLU A 426 5.23 -0.41 26.23
C GLU A 426 5.70 -1.21 25.02
N ALA A 427 5.48 -0.69 23.80
CA ALA A 427 5.97 -1.31 22.59
C ALA A 427 7.50 -1.41 22.61
N THR A 428 8.18 -0.34 23.00
CA THR A 428 9.64 -0.31 23.12
C THR A 428 10.15 -1.32 24.15
N SER A 429 9.58 -1.34 25.36
CA SER A 429 10.00 -2.28 26.42
C SER A 429 9.70 -3.73 26.06
N SER A 430 8.63 -3.97 25.29
CA SER A 430 8.26 -5.30 24.79
C SER A 430 9.04 -5.72 23.55
N GLY A 431 9.85 -4.84 22.96
CA GLY A 431 10.60 -5.07 21.72
C GLY A 431 9.72 -5.18 20.47
N ILE A 432 8.61 -4.45 20.44
CA ILE A 432 7.72 -4.31 19.29
C ILE A 432 8.07 -3.02 18.56
N LYS A 433 8.33 -3.14 17.26
CA LYS A 433 8.58 -1.98 16.41
C LYS A 433 7.24 -1.32 16.07
N ILE A 434 7.17 0.01 16.16
CA ILE A 434 6.08 0.76 15.54
C ILE A 434 6.65 1.50 14.33
N ILE A 435 5.99 1.34 13.18
CA ILE A 435 6.30 2.06 11.94
C ILE A 435 5.13 2.98 11.68
N ARG A 436 5.39 4.29 11.61
CA ARG A 436 4.36 5.32 11.42
C ARG A 436 4.63 6.14 10.19
N GLY A 437 3.58 6.57 9.51
CA GLY A 437 3.70 7.46 8.36
C GLY A 437 2.34 7.86 7.78
N GLU A 438 2.39 8.73 6.77
CA GLU A 438 1.22 9.22 6.04
C GLU A 438 1.13 8.64 4.61
N ILE A 439 2.16 7.91 4.18
CA ILE A 439 2.30 7.34 2.82
C ILE A 439 2.48 5.84 2.96
N LEU A 440 1.58 5.06 2.32
CA LEU A 440 1.50 3.61 2.53
C LEU A 440 2.79 2.91 2.15
N TYR A 441 3.35 3.32 1.01
CA TYR A 441 4.56 2.71 0.45
C TYR A 441 5.77 2.94 1.33
N ARG A 442 5.91 4.13 1.94
CA ARG A 442 7.03 4.39 2.85
C ARG A 442 6.95 3.53 4.12
N ILE A 443 5.74 3.38 4.67
CA ILE A 443 5.50 2.47 5.80
C ILE A 443 5.85 1.03 5.40
N PHE A 444 5.43 0.61 4.20
CA PHE A 444 5.68 -0.74 3.72
C PHE A 444 7.16 -1.01 3.42
N ASP A 445 7.87 -0.06 2.82
CA ASP A 445 9.30 -0.18 2.53
C ASP A 445 10.13 -0.22 3.82
N GLU A 446 9.77 0.62 4.81
CA GLU A 446 10.37 0.54 6.15
C GLU A 446 10.09 -0.83 6.79
N TYR A 447 8.87 -1.35 6.64
CA TYR A 447 8.51 -2.68 7.12
C TYR A 447 9.33 -3.77 6.44
N LEU A 448 9.47 -3.76 5.11
CA LEU A 448 10.25 -4.75 4.37
C LEU A 448 11.71 -4.74 4.81
N LYS A 449 12.32 -3.54 4.91
CA LYS A 449 13.70 -3.38 5.35
C LYS A 449 13.88 -3.94 6.77
N TRP A 450 13.05 -3.51 7.71
CA TRP A 450 13.09 -3.97 9.09
C TRP A 450 12.87 -5.48 9.21
N SER A 451 11.90 -6.03 8.47
CA SER A 451 11.56 -7.46 8.43
C SER A 451 12.76 -8.30 7.95
N GLN A 452 13.48 -7.85 6.93
CA GLN A 452 14.68 -8.53 6.43
C GLN A 452 15.84 -8.49 7.44
N GLU A 453 16.05 -7.34 8.08
CA GLU A 453 17.07 -7.19 9.13
C GLU A 453 16.79 -8.11 10.32
N VAL A 454 15.53 -8.19 10.76
CA VAL A 454 15.11 -9.08 11.85
C VAL A 454 15.32 -10.55 11.46
N LYS A 455 14.89 -10.97 10.27
CA LYS A 455 15.09 -12.35 9.79
C LYS A 455 16.56 -12.72 9.72
N THR A 456 17.40 -11.83 9.20
CA THR A 456 18.85 -12.05 9.09
C THR A 456 19.46 -12.25 10.47
N LYS A 457 19.20 -11.34 11.42
CA LYS A 457 19.70 -11.43 12.80
C LYS A 457 19.22 -12.70 13.51
N THR A 458 17.95 -13.08 13.34
CA THR A 458 17.42 -14.32 13.92
C THR A 458 18.16 -15.54 13.38
N ILE A 459 18.38 -15.60 12.07
CA ILE A 459 19.11 -16.70 11.44
C ILE A 459 20.55 -16.73 11.94
N GLU A 460 21.25 -15.59 11.96
CA GLU A 460 22.63 -15.50 12.49
C GLU A 460 22.74 -16.01 13.93
N GLN A 461 21.78 -15.65 14.79
CA GLN A 461 21.73 -16.12 16.18
C GLN A 461 21.57 -17.64 16.25
N ILE A 462 20.66 -18.22 15.46
CA ILE A 462 20.47 -19.68 15.41
C ILE A 462 21.74 -20.36 14.91
N LEU A 463 22.29 -19.90 13.79
CA LEU A 463 23.50 -20.49 13.18
C LEU A 463 24.71 -20.40 14.12
N SER A 464 24.79 -19.38 14.97
CA SER A 464 25.88 -19.22 15.94
C SER A 464 25.87 -20.27 17.07
N GLN A 465 24.70 -20.85 17.36
CA GLN A 465 24.54 -21.92 18.34
C GLN A 465 24.76 -23.33 17.76
N LEU A 466 24.75 -23.45 16.43
CA LEU A 466 24.97 -24.71 15.75
C LEU A 466 26.46 -24.98 15.56
N THR A 467 26.87 -26.19 15.92
CA THR A 467 28.23 -26.68 15.68
C THR A 467 28.44 -26.84 14.19
N ARG A 468 29.38 -26.08 13.62
CA ARG A 468 29.70 -26.18 12.19
C ARG A 468 30.53 -27.46 11.92
N PRO A 469 30.30 -28.14 10.79
CA PRO A 469 31.10 -29.29 10.39
C PRO A 469 32.56 -28.89 10.13
N GLY A 470 33.49 -29.79 10.48
CA GLY A 470 34.91 -29.60 10.23
C GLY A 470 35.63 -30.93 10.08
N LYS A 471 36.74 -30.92 9.34
CA LYS A 471 37.60 -32.08 9.06
C LYS A 471 39.05 -31.64 9.16
N ILE A 472 39.83 -32.32 9.97
CA ILE A 472 41.25 -32.04 10.15
C ILE A 472 42.08 -33.31 9.96
N GLN A 473 43.36 -33.15 9.62
CA GLN A 473 44.32 -34.24 9.55
C GLN A 473 45.51 -33.95 10.45
N ILE A 474 45.94 -34.95 11.24
CA ILE A 474 47.15 -34.86 12.05
C ILE A 474 48.38 -34.92 11.13
N LEU A 475 49.23 -33.90 11.21
CA LEU A 475 50.43 -33.80 10.37
C LEU A 475 51.53 -34.76 10.86
N PRO A 476 52.14 -35.56 9.96
CA PRO A 476 53.28 -36.40 10.32
C PRO A 476 54.48 -35.59 10.81
N GLY A 477 55.12 -36.04 11.89
CA GLY A 477 56.26 -35.36 12.51
C GLY A 477 55.91 -34.17 13.41
N PHE A 478 54.63 -33.81 13.56
CA PHE A 478 54.19 -32.66 14.36
C PHE A 478 53.47 -33.05 15.65
N VAL A 479 53.98 -34.07 16.36
CA VAL A 479 53.45 -34.46 17.68
C VAL A 479 54.30 -33.81 18.76
N PHE A 480 53.77 -32.76 19.39
CA PHE A 480 54.47 -32.00 20.44
C PHE A 480 54.23 -32.59 21.83
N ARG A 481 53.06 -33.19 22.06
CA ARG A 481 52.72 -33.88 23.31
C ARG A 481 51.77 -35.04 23.04
N ARG A 482 52.08 -36.22 23.59
CA ARG A 482 51.35 -37.47 23.29
C ARG A 482 50.07 -37.67 24.10
N SER A 483 49.93 -37.08 25.27
CA SER A 483 48.72 -37.19 26.12
C SER A 483 48.68 -36.09 27.19
N ASP A 484 47.47 -35.83 27.69
CA ASP A 484 47.12 -34.96 28.82
C ASP A 484 47.77 -33.56 28.87
N PRO A 485 47.35 -32.59 28.03
CA PRO A 485 46.55 -32.78 26.82
C PRO A 485 47.43 -33.21 25.63
N VAL A 486 46.82 -33.82 24.62
CA VAL A 486 47.51 -34.05 23.34
C VAL A 486 47.80 -32.70 22.68
N ILE A 487 49.01 -32.50 22.15
CA ILE A 487 49.35 -31.31 21.36
C ILE A 487 49.93 -31.78 20.04
N VAL A 488 49.23 -31.49 18.95
CA VAL A 488 49.58 -31.94 17.59
C VAL A 488 49.42 -30.82 16.57
N GLY A 489 50.29 -30.79 15.56
CA GLY A 489 50.09 -30.03 14.34
C GLY A 489 49.03 -30.70 13.48
N VAL A 490 48.08 -29.91 12.99
CA VAL A 490 46.99 -30.38 12.12
C VAL A 490 46.83 -29.47 10.92
N LYS A 491 46.31 -30.05 9.84
CA LYS A 491 45.81 -29.31 8.69
C LYS A 491 44.29 -29.36 8.65
N VAL A 492 43.63 -28.21 8.46
CA VAL A 492 42.19 -28.18 8.26
C VAL A 492 41.88 -28.53 6.80
N LEU A 493 41.22 -29.67 6.58
CA LEU A 493 40.88 -30.19 5.26
C LEU A 493 39.53 -29.69 4.76
N ALA A 494 38.57 -29.51 5.66
CA ALA A 494 37.24 -28.99 5.35
C ALA A 494 36.66 -28.26 6.56
N GLY A 495 35.81 -27.27 6.33
CA GLY A 495 35.12 -26.52 7.36
C GLY A 495 36.03 -25.62 8.20
N THR A 496 35.61 -25.42 9.44
CA THR A 496 36.29 -24.53 10.39
C THR A 496 36.33 -25.21 11.75
N ILE A 497 37.45 -25.14 12.46
CA ILE A 497 37.57 -25.60 13.85
C ILE A 497 37.71 -24.42 14.81
N LYS A 498 37.15 -24.57 16.02
CA LYS A 498 37.20 -23.58 17.09
C LYS A 498 37.57 -24.24 18.42
N PRO A 499 38.20 -23.51 19.36
CA PRO A 499 38.27 -23.97 20.74
C PRO A 499 36.86 -24.35 21.24
N GLY A 500 36.78 -25.48 21.93
CA GLY A 500 35.56 -26.01 22.51
C GLY A 500 34.84 -27.09 21.70
N VAL A 501 35.20 -27.33 20.44
CA VAL A 501 34.57 -28.40 19.66
C VAL A 501 35.15 -29.78 20.01
N THR A 502 34.30 -30.80 20.06
CA THR A 502 34.70 -32.20 20.23
C THR A 502 35.13 -32.79 18.89
N LEU A 503 36.18 -33.59 18.88
CA LEU A 503 36.67 -34.32 17.72
C LEU A 503 36.25 -35.78 17.79
N VAL A 504 36.08 -36.39 16.61
CA VAL A 504 35.69 -37.79 16.43
C VAL A 504 36.60 -38.46 15.41
N LYS A 505 36.95 -39.70 15.69
CA LYS A 505 37.61 -40.62 14.76
C LYS A 505 36.80 -41.90 14.69
N ASP A 506 36.46 -42.37 13.49
CA ASP A 506 35.75 -43.64 13.27
C ASP A 506 34.50 -43.80 14.16
N GLY A 507 33.74 -42.72 14.31
CA GLY A 507 32.53 -42.68 15.14
C GLY A 507 32.74 -42.61 16.66
N ARG A 508 33.99 -42.58 17.14
CA ARG A 508 34.33 -42.47 18.57
C ARG A 508 34.90 -41.09 18.90
N GLU A 509 34.42 -40.49 19.99
CA GLU A 509 34.96 -39.23 20.50
C GLU A 509 36.41 -39.39 20.93
N VAL A 510 37.25 -38.45 20.53
CA VAL A 510 38.67 -38.42 20.90
C VAL A 510 38.99 -37.36 21.96
N GLY A 511 38.20 -36.29 22.02
CA GLY A 511 38.41 -35.22 22.97
C GLY A 511 38.02 -33.85 22.41
N LYS A 512 38.16 -32.83 23.23
CA LYS A 512 37.75 -31.46 22.97
C LYS A 512 38.96 -30.58 22.68
N ILE A 513 38.88 -29.75 21.64
CA ILE A 513 39.92 -28.75 21.36
C ILE A 513 39.91 -27.71 22.48
N MET A 514 41.03 -27.56 23.18
CA MET A 514 41.22 -26.55 24.23
C MET A 514 41.74 -25.24 23.68
N GLN A 515 42.73 -25.31 22.78
CA GLN A 515 43.38 -24.14 22.23
C GLN A 515 43.88 -24.45 20.82
N ILE A 516 43.86 -23.43 19.97
CA ILE A 516 44.44 -23.45 18.62
C ILE A 516 45.55 -22.40 18.59
N GLN A 517 46.71 -22.75 18.04
CA GLN A 517 47.82 -21.83 17.85
C GLN A 517 48.29 -21.83 16.39
N LYS A 518 48.44 -20.63 15.82
CA LYS A 518 49.03 -20.42 14.50
C LYS A 518 50.33 -19.63 14.69
N GLN A 519 51.46 -20.22 14.29
CA GLN A 519 52.79 -19.62 14.46
C GLN A 519 53.07 -19.16 15.91
N GLY A 520 52.71 -20.01 16.89
CA GLY A 520 52.91 -19.73 18.31
C GLY A 520 51.94 -18.73 18.94
N LYS A 521 51.00 -18.14 18.18
CA LYS A 521 49.98 -17.23 18.71
C LYS A 521 48.62 -17.93 18.83
N PRO A 522 47.89 -17.76 19.95
CA PRO A 522 46.53 -18.28 20.08
C PRO A 522 45.60 -17.67 19.03
N VAL A 523 44.72 -18.50 18.46
CA VAL A 523 43.67 -18.07 17.51
C VAL A 523 42.33 -18.67 17.91
N ASN A 524 41.24 -17.96 17.58
CA ASN A 524 39.88 -18.37 17.94
C ASN A 524 39.24 -19.32 16.92
N GLU A 525 39.80 -19.42 15.72
CA GLU A 525 39.36 -20.35 14.68
C GLU A 525 40.49 -20.65 13.71
N ALA A 526 40.39 -21.79 13.03
CA ALA A 526 41.23 -22.14 11.88
C ALA A 526 40.34 -22.70 10.76
N ALA A 527 40.57 -22.24 9.53
CA ALA A 527 39.77 -22.55 8.34
C ALA A 527 40.52 -23.47 7.37
N VAL A 528 39.82 -23.98 6.36
CA VAL A 528 40.40 -24.82 5.30
C VAL A 528 41.75 -24.31 4.81
N GLY A 529 42.73 -25.21 4.76
CA GLY A 529 44.09 -24.93 4.33
C GLY A 529 45.03 -24.50 5.45
N ASP A 530 44.50 -24.07 6.60
CA ASP A 530 45.34 -23.69 7.74
C ASP A 530 46.06 -24.90 8.33
N GLU A 531 47.34 -24.71 8.60
CA GLU A 531 48.18 -25.61 9.39
C GLU A 531 48.45 -24.96 10.75
N VAL A 532 47.93 -25.57 11.81
CA VAL A 532 47.91 -25.02 13.18
C VAL A 532 48.25 -26.11 14.19
N ALA A 533 48.79 -25.71 15.34
CA ALA A 533 48.91 -26.60 16.49
C ALA A 533 47.59 -26.56 17.29
N ILE A 534 47.06 -27.72 17.66
CA ILE A 534 45.89 -27.82 18.54
C ILE A 534 46.21 -28.61 19.80
N SER A 535 45.65 -28.16 20.91
CA SER A 535 45.63 -28.90 22.18
C SER A 535 44.29 -29.62 22.32
N ILE A 536 44.30 -30.94 22.51
CA ILE A 536 43.11 -31.79 22.64
C ILE A 536 43.07 -32.36 24.05
N GLN A 537 42.00 -32.06 24.79
CA GLN A 537 41.73 -32.63 26.12
C GLN A 537 40.75 -33.80 26.00
N GLY A 538 41.13 -34.96 26.53
CA GLY A 538 40.34 -36.18 26.51
C GLY A 538 41.18 -37.39 26.90
N ASP A 539 40.55 -38.56 27.05
CA ASP A 539 41.24 -39.82 27.31
C ASP A 539 41.83 -40.42 26.01
N VAL A 540 42.78 -39.69 25.44
CA VAL A 540 43.39 -39.97 24.13
C VAL A 540 44.91 -39.88 24.21
N MET A 541 45.58 -40.83 23.56
CA MET A 541 47.03 -40.82 23.39
C MET A 541 47.42 -40.99 21.92
N VAL A 542 48.37 -40.16 21.47
CA VAL A 542 49.00 -40.29 20.14
C VAL A 542 49.90 -41.53 20.11
N GLY A 543 49.62 -42.42 19.16
CA GLY A 543 50.20 -43.76 19.01
C GLY A 543 49.23 -44.89 19.36
N ARG A 544 48.12 -44.60 20.08
CA ARG A 544 47.13 -45.61 20.51
C ARG A 544 45.76 -45.35 19.90
N GLN A 545 45.04 -44.33 20.38
CA GLN A 545 43.70 -43.99 19.87
C GLN A 545 43.78 -43.16 18.58
N ILE A 546 44.76 -42.27 18.49
CA ILE A 546 45.06 -41.47 17.29
C ILE A 546 46.51 -41.63 16.88
N LYS A 547 46.81 -41.43 15.62
CA LYS A 547 48.12 -41.57 14.98
C LYS A 547 48.35 -40.40 14.03
N GLU A 548 49.61 -40.18 13.70
CA GLU A 548 49.97 -39.26 12.63
C GLU A 548 49.32 -39.68 11.31
N GLY A 549 48.85 -38.70 10.53
CA GLY A 549 48.11 -38.93 9.30
C GLY A 549 46.61 -39.19 9.47
N ASP A 550 46.13 -39.48 10.69
CA ASP A 550 44.71 -39.70 10.95
C ASP A 550 43.88 -38.47 10.61
N VAL A 551 42.68 -38.74 10.09
CA VAL A 551 41.65 -37.73 9.83
C VAL A 551 40.65 -37.75 10.96
N LEU A 552 40.39 -36.56 11.53
CA LEU A 552 39.41 -36.34 12.58
C LEU A 552 38.30 -35.41 12.08
N TYR A 553 37.09 -35.64 12.55
CA TYR A 553 35.91 -34.83 12.25
C TYR A 553 35.45 -34.06 13.48
N VAL A 554 34.88 -32.88 13.29
CA VAL A 554 34.15 -32.19 14.35
C VAL A 554 32.87 -32.98 14.65
N TYR A 555 32.64 -33.27 15.93
CA TYR A 555 31.41 -33.87 16.40
C TYR A 555 30.25 -32.89 16.21
N VAL A 556 29.30 -33.25 15.37
CA VAL A 556 28.03 -32.52 15.23
C VAL A 556 26.93 -33.37 15.86
N PRO A 557 26.28 -32.91 16.95
CA PRO A 557 25.17 -33.65 17.56
C PRO A 557 24.07 -33.97 16.55
N ASP A 558 23.42 -35.12 16.67
CA ASP A 558 22.46 -35.62 15.67
C ASP A 558 21.31 -34.64 15.38
N GLU A 559 20.83 -33.95 16.43
CA GLU A 559 19.81 -32.92 16.29
C GLU A 559 20.29 -31.75 15.43
N GLN A 560 21.49 -31.23 15.70
CA GLN A 560 22.09 -30.14 14.92
C GLN A 560 22.44 -30.58 13.50
N ALA A 561 22.88 -31.83 13.31
CA ALA A 561 23.13 -32.39 11.98
C ALA A 561 21.84 -32.43 11.13
N ARG A 562 20.70 -32.77 11.73
CA ARG A 562 19.39 -32.70 11.06
C ARG A 562 19.01 -31.25 10.72
N GLU A 563 19.25 -30.31 11.63
CA GLU A 563 18.98 -28.89 11.36
C GLU A 563 19.80 -28.38 10.17
N TRP A 564 21.09 -28.71 10.12
CA TRP A 564 21.95 -28.39 8.99
C TRP A 564 21.48 -29.01 7.68
N LEU A 565 21.10 -30.28 7.67
CA LEU A 565 20.72 -30.98 6.45
C LEU A 565 19.36 -30.54 5.88
N PHE A 566 18.39 -30.26 6.76
CA PHE A 566 17.00 -30.05 6.35
C PHE A 566 16.53 -28.59 6.40
N LYS A 567 17.07 -27.77 7.31
CA LYS A 567 16.64 -26.37 7.50
C LYS A 567 17.66 -25.34 7.00
N TYR A 568 18.94 -25.60 7.25
CA TYR A 568 20.01 -24.59 7.11
C TYR A 568 21.08 -24.96 6.09
N LYS A 569 20.77 -25.89 5.17
CA LYS A 569 21.75 -26.45 4.22
C LYS A 569 22.38 -25.38 3.31
N GLN A 570 21.61 -24.36 2.96
CA GLN A 570 22.05 -23.23 2.15
C GLN A 570 23.10 -22.35 2.84
N TYR A 571 23.25 -22.44 4.16
CA TYR A 571 24.23 -21.68 4.94
C TYR A 571 25.56 -22.44 5.19
N LEU A 572 25.66 -23.68 4.69
CA LEU A 572 26.91 -24.43 4.67
C LEU A 572 27.68 -24.18 3.37
N ARG A 573 28.99 -24.02 3.48
CA ARG A 573 29.89 -24.09 2.33
C ARG A 573 29.99 -25.53 1.81
N ASP A 574 30.44 -25.70 0.58
CA ASP A 574 30.48 -27.03 -0.04
C ASP A 574 31.48 -27.99 0.62
N ASP A 575 32.57 -27.46 1.18
CA ASP A 575 33.50 -28.23 2.02
C ASP A 575 32.84 -28.69 3.33
N GLU A 576 32.07 -27.82 3.99
CA GLU A 576 31.34 -28.16 5.22
C GLU A 576 30.24 -29.21 4.97
N LYS A 577 29.52 -29.11 3.84
CA LYS A 577 28.53 -30.13 3.45
C LYS A 577 29.17 -31.49 3.30
N LYS A 578 30.29 -31.57 2.57
CA LYS A 578 31.05 -32.82 2.38
C LYS A 578 31.57 -33.35 3.72
N ALA A 579 32.11 -32.50 4.58
CA ALA A 579 32.58 -32.90 5.90
C ALA A 579 31.46 -33.49 6.77
N LEU A 580 30.26 -32.88 6.74
CA LEU A 580 29.10 -33.39 7.46
C LEU A 580 28.64 -34.75 6.92
N GLU A 581 28.57 -34.91 5.60
CA GLU A 581 28.19 -36.18 4.98
C GLU A 581 29.18 -37.31 5.29
N GLU A 582 30.47 -37.02 5.25
CA GLU A 582 31.52 -37.97 5.63
C GLU A 582 31.44 -38.34 7.11
N PHE A 583 31.29 -37.34 8.00
CA PHE A 583 31.10 -37.56 9.44
C PHE A 583 29.88 -38.47 9.73
N LEU A 584 28.75 -38.23 9.06
CA LEU A 584 27.56 -39.06 9.25
C LEU A 584 27.75 -40.50 8.74
N LYS A 585 28.55 -40.70 7.69
CA LYS A 585 28.91 -42.05 7.21
C LYS A 585 29.76 -42.78 8.25
N THR A 586 30.76 -42.12 8.86
CA THR A 586 31.62 -42.78 9.86
C THR A 586 30.84 -43.17 11.12
N ARG A 587 29.84 -42.39 11.54
CA ARG A 587 28.96 -42.79 12.65
C ARG A 587 28.06 -43.98 12.33
N LYS A 588 27.49 -44.07 11.13
CA LYS A 588 26.64 -45.21 10.75
C LYS A 588 27.41 -46.52 10.79
N SER A 589 28.66 -46.51 10.33
CA SER A 589 29.55 -47.69 10.35
C SER A 589 30.00 -48.09 11.76
N ALA A 590 29.88 -47.21 12.76
CA ALA A 590 30.25 -47.48 14.14
C ALA A 590 29.07 -47.96 15.02
N HIS A 591 27.83 -47.93 14.51
CA HIS A 591 26.63 -48.47 15.17
C HIS A 591 26.13 -49.78 14.52
N GLN A 592 26.79 -50.22 13.45
CA GLN A 592 26.72 -51.59 12.94
C GLN A 592 27.89 -52.39 13.50
#